data_AF-A0A9Q0M0D7-F1
#
_entry.id   AF-A0A9Q0M0D7-F1
#
_cell.length_a   1.000
_cell.length_b   1.000
_cell.length_c   1.000
_cell.angle_alpha   90.00
_cell.angle_beta   90.00
_cell.angle_gamma   90.00
#
_symmetry.space_group_name_H-M   'P 1'
#
loop_
_entity.id
_entity.type
_entity.pdbx_description
1 polymer ?
#
loop_
_entity_poly.entity_id
_entity_poly.type
_entity_poly.pdbx_seq_one_letter_code
_entity_poly.pdbx_strand_id
1 'polypeptide(L)'
;MILNSCVFRSTLISILVIISLLEVVSTYECYVCTQQPDNNGKCIKTVRTCEVGENSCLTIVRWGSTPYWDPTGSKQHYIEKRCATSSVCELERQNKSHRCDRIWYNDWECVECCTGDRCNYFITLGTHQKIFLSWTFFASLAITGFILAKTSSIENRDEALRIRQELQKQAQKMAAPQFNIDASKMQIVAELEIEMMSDMYNRMTRACQRKCIPKKYKDSELSKGEAVCIDRCVAKYLDIHDKIGKKLTTLSKQDEETAKKLMEQQQQQQEASLKSGSNVQLK
;
A
#
# COMPACT_ATOMS: atom_id res chain seq x y z
N MET A 1 -12.25 59.08 -31.77
CA MET A 1 -11.27 58.81 -30.70
C MET A 1 -11.54 57.54 -29.86
N ILE A 2 -12.72 56.90 -29.93
CA ILE A 2 -13.07 55.74 -29.08
C ILE A 2 -12.59 54.38 -29.67
N LEU A 3 -12.50 54.25 -31.01
CA LEU A 3 -12.02 53.03 -31.67
C LEU A 3 -10.54 52.70 -31.37
N ASN A 4 -9.68 53.71 -31.29
CA ASN A 4 -8.24 53.53 -31.03
C ASN A 4 -7.96 53.05 -29.60
N SER A 5 -8.83 53.37 -28.64
CA SER A 5 -8.69 52.93 -27.25
C SER A 5 -9.00 51.45 -27.06
N CYS A 6 -9.87 50.88 -27.90
CA CYS A 6 -10.28 49.47 -27.82
C CYS A 6 -9.24 48.53 -28.45
N VAL A 7 -8.70 48.92 -29.61
CA VAL A 7 -7.61 48.18 -30.29
C VAL A 7 -6.35 48.18 -29.43
N PHE A 8 -5.99 49.32 -28.83
CA PHE A 8 -4.81 49.46 -27.95
C PHE A 8 -4.94 48.62 -26.66
N ARG A 9 -6.15 48.54 -26.07
CA ARG A 9 -6.43 47.68 -24.92
C ARG A 9 -6.33 46.20 -25.29
N SER A 10 -6.86 45.81 -26.45
CA SER A 10 -6.81 44.42 -26.91
C SER A 10 -5.37 43.98 -27.21
N THR A 11 -4.55 44.81 -27.85
CA THR A 11 -3.14 44.50 -28.12
C THR A 11 -2.31 44.45 -26.84
N LEU A 12 -2.58 45.33 -25.87
CA LEU A 12 -1.90 45.32 -24.57
C LEU A 12 -2.25 44.06 -23.76
N ILE A 13 -3.52 43.63 -23.78
CA ILE A 13 -3.96 42.39 -23.14
C ILE A 13 -3.33 41.17 -23.83
N SER A 14 -3.29 41.12 -25.16
CA SER A 14 -2.63 40.03 -25.90
C SER A 14 -1.12 39.98 -25.61
N ILE A 15 -0.44 41.11 -25.52
CA ILE A 15 1.00 41.18 -25.18
C ILE A 15 1.23 40.74 -23.73
N LEU A 16 0.39 41.17 -22.77
CA LEU A 16 0.47 40.74 -21.37
C LEU A 16 0.20 39.24 -21.20
N VAL A 17 -0.73 38.67 -21.98
CA VAL A 17 -0.98 37.22 -22.03
C VAL A 17 0.22 36.47 -22.61
N ILE A 18 0.84 36.98 -23.68
CA ILE A 18 2.04 36.37 -24.28
C ILE A 18 3.26 36.47 -23.34
N ILE A 19 3.44 37.58 -22.64
CA ILE A 19 4.50 37.76 -21.61
C ILE A 19 4.27 36.80 -20.43
N SER A 20 3.01 36.59 -20.01
CA SER A 20 2.68 35.61 -18.96
C SER A 20 2.88 34.14 -19.35
N LEU A 21 2.98 33.86 -20.66
CA LEU A 21 3.28 32.52 -21.19
C LEU A 21 4.78 32.25 -21.36
N LEU A 22 5.64 33.28 -21.22
CA LEU A 22 7.09 33.18 -21.50
C LEU A 22 7.95 32.75 -20.31
N GLU A 23 7.39 32.54 -19.12
CA GLU A 23 8.19 32.20 -17.93
C GLU A 23 7.63 31.00 -17.17
N VAL A 24 7.85 29.80 -17.70
CA VAL A 24 7.91 28.61 -16.84
C VAL A 24 9.13 27.79 -17.24
N VAL A 25 10.30 28.24 -16.78
CA VAL A 25 11.49 27.37 -16.76
C VAL A 25 11.30 26.41 -15.58
N SER A 26 10.85 25.19 -15.87
CA SER A 26 10.82 24.11 -14.87
C SER A 26 12.24 23.60 -14.70
N THR A 27 12.93 24.06 -13.66
CA THR A 27 14.16 23.43 -13.19
C THR A 27 13.77 22.16 -12.44
N TYR A 28 14.32 21.03 -12.86
CA TYR A 28 14.08 19.76 -12.20
C TYR A 28 15.10 19.58 -11.07
N GLU A 29 14.66 19.59 -9.82
CA GLU A 29 15.55 19.44 -8.67
C GLU A 29 15.21 18.19 -7.84
N CYS A 30 16.22 17.61 -7.21
CA CYS A 30 16.06 16.50 -6.28
C CYS A 30 16.78 16.80 -4.96
N TYR A 31 16.29 16.23 -3.85
CA TYR A 31 17.08 16.14 -2.64
C TYR A 31 18.27 15.21 -2.85
N VAL A 32 19.45 15.59 -2.34
CA VAL A 32 20.69 14.83 -2.51
C VAL A 32 21.43 14.62 -1.19
N CYS A 33 21.86 13.39 -0.95
CA CYS A 33 22.68 13.04 0.20
C CYS A 33 23.37 11.70 -0.03
N THR A 34 24.43 11.42 0.73
CA THR A 34 25.19 10.17 0.59
C THR A 34 25.40 9.58 1.98
N GLN A 35 25.03 8.32 2.15
CA GLN A 35 25.26 7.54 3.37
C GLN A 35 24.89 8.27 4.66
N GLN A 36 23.67 8.81 4.74
CA GLN A 36 23.18 9.45 5.95
C GLN A 36 22.39 8.46 6.82
N PRO A 37 22.50 8.52 8.15
CA PRO A 37 21.86 7.55 9.04
C PRO A 37 20.34 7.70 9.10
N ASP A 38 19.82 8.88 8.76
CA ASP A 38 18.40 9.22 8.81
C ASP A 38 18.02 10.15 7.65
N ASN A 39 16.72 10.36 7.47
CA ASN A 39 16.18 11.30 6.48
C ASN A 39 15.94 12.67 7.12
N ASN A 40 16.96 13.19 7.78
CA ASN A 40 16.97 14.53 8.35
C ASN A 40 18.21 15.29 7.82
N GLY A 41 18.35 16.55 8.24
CA GLY A 41 19.53 17.36 7.94
C GLY A 41 19.84 17.39 6.44
N LYS A 42 20.98 16.82 6.05
CA LYS A 42 21.48 16.86 4.67
C LYS A 42 20.48 16.29 3.66
N CYS A 43 19.78 15.20 3.98
CA CYS A 43 18.86 14.53 3.05
C CYS A 43 17.54 15.28 2.77
N ILE A 44 17.18 16.29 3.58
CA ILE A 44 15.97 17.11 3.38
C ILE A 44 16.28 18.60 3.20
N LYS A 45 17.54 19.02 3.36
CA LYS A 45 17.98 20.42 3.21
C LYS A 45 18.85 20.65 1.98
N THR A 46 19.52 19.60 1.50
CA THR A 46 20.43 19.73 0.35
C THR A 46 19.69 19.36 -0.92
N VAL A 47 19.57 20.32 -1.82
CA VAL A 47 18.92 20.18 -3.12
C VAL A 47 19.96 20.43 -4.21
N ARG A 48 19.85 19.69 -5.31
CA ARG A 48 20.65 19.90 -6.51
C ARG A 48 19.72 19.97 -7.72
N THR A 49 19.95 20.94 -8.59
CA THR A 49 19.35 20.97 -9.93
C THR A 49 19.97 19.87 -10.78
N CYS A 50 19.13 18.99 -11.32
CA CYS A 50 19.57 17.81 -12.06
C CYS A 50 20.12 18.19 -13.44
N GLU A 51 20.99 17.32 -13.98
CA GLU A 51 21.59 17.52 -15.29
C GLU A 51 20.58 17.29 -16.43
N VAL A 52 20.93 17.76 -17.63
CA VAL A 52 20.08 17.60 -18.81
C VAL A 52 19.91 16.11 -19.12
N GLY A 53 18.68 15.60 -18.97
CA GLY A 53 18.32 14.19 -19.16
C GLY A 53 18.02 13.44 -17.86
N GLU A 54 18.42 13.95 -16.70
CA GLU A 54 18.04 13.39 -15.40
C GLU A 54 16.62 13.83 -15.03
N ASN A 55 15.65 12.96 -15.32
CA ASN A 55 14.22 13.21 -15.16
C ASN A 55 13.58 12.42 -14.01
N SER A 56 14.38 11.83 -13.12
CA SER A 56 13.92 11.04 -11.97
C SER A 56 14.78 11.32 -10.74
N CYS A 57 14.18 11.31 -9.56
CA CYS A 57 14.91 11.28 -8.30
C CYS A 57 15.01 9.83 -7.82
N LEU A 58 16.23 9.41 -7.46
CA LEU A 58 16.55 8.07 -6.97
C LEU A 58 16.87 8.15 -5.48
N THR A 59 16.19 7.35 -4.66
CA THR A 59 16.51 7.16 -3.24
C THR A 59 16.89 5.71 -2.98
N ILE A 60 18.06 5.49 -2.40
CA ILE A 60 18.49 4.18 -1.88
C ILE A 60 18.37 4.22 -0.37
N VAL A 61 17.70 3.22 0.20
CA VAL A 61 17.67 2.99 1.65
C VAL A 61 18.21 1.60 1.93
N ARG A 62 19.26 1.56 2.74
CA ARG A 62 19.91 0.33 3.19
C ARG A 62 19.70 0.15 4.68
N TRP A 63 19.54 -1.09 5.10
CA TRP A 63 19.49 -1.52 6.49
C TRP A 63 20.53 -2.61 6.72
N GLY A 64 21.43 -2.39 7.68
CA GLY A 64 22.48 -3.34 8.04
C GLY A 64 23.52 -2.75 8.99
N SER A 65 24.54 -3.53 9.35
CA SER A 65 25.70 -3.04 10.12
C SER A 65 26.75 -2.43 9.17
N THR A 66 27.35 -1.30 9.56
CA THR A 66 28.62 -0.89 8.95
C THR A 66 29.74 -1.08 9.95
N PRO A 67 30.84 -1.72 9.57
CA PRO A 67 31.06 -2.41 8.29
C PRO A 67 30.33 -3.78 8.20
N TYR A 68 30.06 -4.28 6.99
CA TYR A 68 29.28 -5.51 6.72
C TYR A 68 29.80 -6.79 7.43
N TRP A 69 31.06 -6.78 7.87
CA TRP A 69 31.72 -7.93 8.53
C TRP A 69 31.64 -7.92 10.06
N ASP A 70 31.04 -6.91 10.69
CA ASP A 70 30.89 -6.88 12.15
C ASP A 70 29.51 -7.44 12.58
N PRO A 71 29.45 -8.69 13.09
CA PRO A 71 28.21 -9.28 13.61
C PRO A 71 27.74 -8.63 14.92
N THR A 72 28.55 -7.76 15.55
CA THR A 72 28.22 -7.02 16.78
C THR A 72 27.76 -5.60 16.49
N GLY A 73 27.89 -5.12 15.24
CA GLY A 73 27.50 -3.77 14.86
C GLY A 73 26.00 -3.55 14.98
N SER A 74 25.59 -2.45 15.61
CA SER A 74 24.18 -2.06 15.66
C SER A 74 23.66 -1.80 14.25
N LYS A 75 22.60 -2.51 13.84
CA LYS A 75 21.93 -2.26 12.56
C LYS A 75 21.36 -0.84 12.56
N GLN A 76 21.62 -0.12 11.47
CA GLN A 76 21.07 1.23 11.26
C GLN A 76 20.74 1.46 9.79
N HIS A 77 19.98 2.51 9.52
CA HIS A 77 19.68 2.92 8.16
C HIS A 77 20.85 3.66 7.52
N TYR A 78 20.98 3.54 6.21
CA TYR A 78 21.81 4.41 5.38
C TYR A 78 21.00 4.87 4.19
N ILE A 79 20.90 6.18 4.03
CA ILE A 79 20.10 6.82 3.00
C ILE A 79 21.03 7.53 2.04
N GLU A 80 20.79 7.28 0.76
CA GLU A 80 21.43 7.95 -0.35
C GLU A 80 20.34 8.48 -1.28
N LYS A 81 20.50 9.73 -1.74
CA LYS A 81 19.57 10.39 -2.65
C LYS A 81 20.37 11.08 -3.75
N ARG A 82 19.93 10.93 -4.99
CA ARG A 82 20.57 11.56 -6.15
C ARG A 82 19.59 11.78 -7.30
N CYS A 83 19.95 12.70 -8.19
CA CYS A 83 19.35 12.77 -9.52
C CYS A 83 19.73 11.50 -10.31
N ALA A 84 18.83 11.06 -11.19
CA ALA A 84 19.04 9.97 -12.11
C ALA A 84 18.12 10.11 -13.33
N THR A 85 18.42 9.38 -14.40
CA THR A 85 17.43 9.15 -15.46
C THR A 85 16.44 8.07 -14.99
N SER A 86 15.20 8.10 -15.50
CA SER A 86 14.23 7.04 -15.20
C SER A 86 14.78 5.65 -15.54
N SER A 87 15.49 5.48 -16.66
CA SER A 87 16.06 4.17 -17.01
C SER A 87 17.08 3.66 -15.98
N VAL A 88 17.93 4.55 -15.44
CA VAL A 88 18.92 4.19 -14.42
C VAL A 88 18.24 3.87 -13.09
N CYS A 89 17.23 4.64 -12.71
CA CYS A 89 16.49 4.40 -11.47
C CYS A 89 15.79 3.03 -11.47
N GLU A 90 15.08 2.73 -12.55
CA GLU A 90 14.38 1.46 -12.72
C GLU A 90 15.33 0.26 -12.79
N LEU A 91 16.48 0.40 -13.45
CA LEU A 91 17.52 -0.63 -13.49
C LEU A 91 18.06 -0.93 -12.08
N GLU A 92 18.37 0.11 -11.31
CA GLU A 92 18.84 -0.01 -9.93
C GLU A 92 17.78 -0.68 -9.04
N ARG A 93 16.51 -0.30 -9.22
CA ARG A 93 15.38 -0.91 -8.51
C ARG A 93 15.24 -2.39 -8.83
N GLN A 94 15.36 -2.79 -10.09
CA GLN A 94 15.31 -4.19 -10.47
C GLN A 94 16.52 -4.97 -9.95
N ASN A 95 17.73 -4.41 -10.10
CA ASN A 95 18.97 -5.04 -9.65
C ASN A 95 18.94 -5.30 -8.13
N LYS A 96 18.41 -4.37 -7.34
CA LYS A 96 18.32 -4.51 -5.87
C LYS A 96 17.00 -5.13 -5.38
N SER A 97 16.05 -5.41 -6.28
CA SER A 97 14.71 -5.91 -5.91
C SER A 97 14.75 -7.19 -5.06
N HIS A 98 15.71 -8.08 -5.33
CA HIS A 98 15.88 -9.34 -4.59
C HIS A 98 16.35 -9.15 -3.14
N ARG A 99 16.90 -7.97 -2.80
CA ARG A 99 17.32 -7.59 -1.45
C ARG A 99 16.42 -6.55 -0.81
N CYS A 100 15.24 -6.30 -1.37
CA CYS A 100 14.29 -5.34 -0.83
C CYS A 100 13.13 -6.06 -0.11
N ASP A 101 13.46 -6.79 0.95
CA ASP A 101 12.49 -7.52 1.79
C ASP A 101 11.97 -6.68 2.98
N ARG A 102 12.65 -5.56 3.31
CA ARG A 102 12.31 -4.62 4.40
C ARG A 102 12.10 -5.30 5.75
N ILE A 103 12.77 -6.42 6.01
CA ILE A 103 12.71 -7.14 7.30
C ILE A 103 13.82 -6.68 8.23
N TRP A 104 13.47 -6.38 9.48
CA TRP A 104 14.38 -5.74 10.44
C TRP A 104 15.59 -6.59 10.87
N TYR A 105 15.53 -7.92 10.72
CA TYR A 105 16.60 -8.83 11.16
C TYR A 105 17.61 -9.18 10.06
N ASN A 106 17.21 -9.17 8.78
CA ASN A 106 18.14 -9.37 7.66
C ASN A 106 18.63 -8.03 7.12
N ASP A 107 19.75 -8.05 6.41
CA ASP A 107 20.27 -6.88 5.72
C ASP A 107 19.56 -6.71 4.38
N TRP A 108 19.09 -5.50 4.12
CA TRP A 108 18.30 -5.20 2.94
C TRP A 108 18.62 -3.85 2.36
N GLU A 109 18.30 -3.70 1.08
CA GLU A 109 18.57 -2.50 0.31
C GLU A 109 17.45 -2.30 -0.72
N CYS A 110 16.77 -1.16 -0.64
CA CYS A 110 15.67 -0.82 -1.52
C CYS A 110 16.00 0.46 -2.30
N VAL A 111 15.48 0.53 -3.53
CA VAL A 111 15.55 1.72 -4.38
C VAL A 111 14.13 2.21 -4.64
N GLU A 112 13.91 3.50 -4.44
CA GLU A 112 12.65 4.20 -4.67
C GLU A 112 12.86 5.27 -5.73
N CYS A 113 12.00 5.24 -6.76
CA CYS A 113 12.05 6.14 -7.92
C CYS A 113 10.82 7.04 -7.92
N CYS A 114 11.02 8.35 -8.10
CA CYS A 114 9.93 9.29 -8.36
C CYS A 114 10.26 10.30 -9.43
N THR A 115 9.23 10.79 -10.08
CA THR A 115 9.28 11.88 -11.04
C THR A 115 8.57 13.10 -10.47
N GLY A 116 9.22 14.25 -10.52
CA GLY A 116 8.66 15.54 -10.09
C GLY A 116 9.67 16.36 -9.31
N ASP A 117 9.48 17.68 -9.28
CA ASP A 117 10.37 18.57 -8.53
C ASP A 117 10.39 18.19 -7.05
N ARG A 118 11.58 17.89 -6.53
CA ARG A 118 11.86 17.53 -5.13
C ARG A 118 10.95 16.42 -4.58
N CYS A 119 10.56 15.48 -5.44
CA CYS A 119 9.61 14.41 -5.09
C CYS A 119 10.14 13.45 -4.01
N ASN A 120 11.47 13.32 -3.87
CA ASN A 120 12.12 12.38 -2.96
C ASN A 120 12.34 12.94 -1.54
N TYR A 121 11.47 13.83 -1.06
CA TYR A 121 11.53 14.38 0.30
C TYR A 121 11.43 13.27 1.36
N PHE A 122 10.50 12.33 1.19
CA PHE A 122 10.35 11.16 2.05
C PHE A 122 11.16 9.97 1.50
N ILE A 123 11.51 9.02 2.37
CA ILE A 123 12.23 7.79 1.96
C ILE A 123 11.28 6.85 1.19
N THR A 124 10.04 6.69 1.67
CA THR A 124 9.02 5.85 1.03
C THR A 124 8.00 6.74 0.33
N LEU A 125 7.80 6.51 -0.95
CA LEU A 125 6.82 7.24 -1.74
C LEU A 125 5.43 6.63 -1.53
N GLY A 126 4.84 6.91 -0.37
CA GLY A 126 3.39 6.81 -0.21
C GLY A 126 2.74 7.99 -0.91
N THR A 127 2.50 7.87 -2.21
CA THR A 127 1.88 8.94 -3.01
C THR A 127 0.54 9.39 -2.41
N HIS A 128 0.51 10.59 -1.83
CA HIS A 128 -0.66 11.45 -1.84
C HIS A 128 -0.25 12.76 -2.49
N GLN A 129 -0.10 12.73 -3.81
CA GLN A 129 -0.10 13.95 -4.59
C GLN A 129 -1.53 14.49 -4.51
N LYS A 130 -1.78 15.39 -3.55
CA LYS A 130 -3.02 16.15 -3.57
C LYS A 130 -3.00 16.94 -4.86
N ILE A 131 -3.79 16.50 -5.84
CA ILE A 131 -4.12 17.29 -7.00
C ILE A 131 -4.78 18.55 -6.42
N PHE A 132 -4.03 19.65 -6.36
CA PHE A 132 -4.60 20.97 -6.11
C PHE A 132 -5.40 21.34 -7.34
N LEU A 133 -6.61 20.79 -7.46
CA LEU A 133 -7.61 21.34 -8.35
C LEU A 133 -7.92 22.73 -7.79
N SER A 134 -7.34 23.73 -8.44
CA SER A 134 -7.55 25.14 -8.10
C SER A 134 -9.04 25.41 -7.94
N TRP A 135 -9.42 26.14 -6.89
CA TRP A 135 -10.79 26.55 -6.63
C TRP A 135 -11.43 27.29 -7.84
N THR A 136 -10.59 27.89 -8.67
CA THR A 136 -11.02 28.53 -9.93
C THR A 136 -11.61 27.53 -10.93
N PHE A 137 -11.16 26.28 -10.94
CA PHE A 137 -11.65 25.21 -11.82
C PHE A 137 -13.01 24.67 -11.38
N PHE A 138 -13.23 24.54 -10.07
CA PHE A 138 -14.54 24.16 -9.54
C PHE A 138 -15.56 25.29 -9.68
N ALA A 139 -15.15 26.55 -9.52
CA ALA A 139 -16.03 27.70 -9.73
C ALA A 139 -16.49 27.81 -11.19
N SER A 140 -15.60 27.59 -12.17
CA SER A 140 -15.97 27.64 -13.59
C SER A 140 -16.89 26.49 -14.01
N LEU A 141 -16.68 25.27 -13.49
CA LEU A 141 -17.54 24.12 -13.73
C LEU A 141 -18.92 24.28 -13.07
N ALA A 142 -19.00 24.86 -11.87
CA ALA A 142 -20.27 25.11 -11.19
C ALA A 142 -21.14 26.14 -11.93
N ILE A 143 -20.54 27.22 -12.44
CA ILE A 143 -21.25 28.25 -13.20
C ILE A 143 -21.75 27.68 -14.54
N THR A 144 -20.91 26.92 -15.24
CA THR A 144 -21.28 26.28 -16.52
C THR A 144 -22.36 25.21 -16.33
N GLY A 145 -22.29 24.44 -15.25
CA GLY A 145 -23.29 23.43 -14.88
C GLY A 145 -24.65 24.03 -14.52
N PHE A 146 -24.69 25.18 -13.84
CA PHE A 146 -25.96 25.85 -13.49
C PHE A 146 -26.70 26.39 -14.72
N ILE A 147 -25.94 26.82 -15.75
CA ILE A 147 -26.50 27.30 -17.02
C ILE A 147 -27.05 26.13 -17.85
N LEU A 148 -26.34 24.98 -17.90
CA LEU A 148 -26.78 23.79 -18.63
C LEU A 148 -27.94 23.03 -17.94
N ALA A 149 -28.01 23.04 -16.61
CA ALA A 149 -29.04 22.33 -15.85
C ALA A 149 -30.44 22.95 -15.96
N LYS A 150 -30.54 24.25 -16.27
CA LYS A 150 -31.84 24.93 -16.44
C LYS A 150 -32.53 24.59 -17.76
N THR A 151 -31.80 24.12 -18.77
CA THR A 151 -32.34 23.79 -20.10
C THR A 151 -32.70 22.32 -20.30
N SER A 152 -32.21 21.38 -19.47
CA SER A 152 -32.44 19.94 -19.65
C SER A 152 -33.35 19.29 -18.58
N SER A 153 -33.86 20.05 -17.61
CA SER A 153 -34.57 19.51 -16.44
C SER A 153 -36.00 18.98 -16.71
N ILE A 154 -36.58 19.21 -17.89
CA ILE A 154 -37.95 18.75 -18.22
C ILE A 154 -37.98 17.37 -18.92
N GLU A 155 -36.89 16.90 -19.56
CA GLU A 155 -36.94 15.71 -20.44
C GLU A 155 -36.32 14.42 -19.85
N ASN A 156 -35.41 14.50 -18.87
CA ASN A 156 -34.60 13.34 -18.44
C ASN A 156 -35.08 12.57 -17.20
N ARG A 157 -36.27 12.83 -16.63
CA ARG A 157 -36.75 12.10 -15.43
C ARG A 157 -37.32 10.71 -15.73
N ASP A 158 -37.80 10.44 -16.94
CA ASP A 158 -38.49 9.18 -17.25
C ASP A 158 -37.55 8.05 -17.72
N GLU A 159 -36.36 8.38 -18.23
CA GLU A 159 -35.41 7.39 -18.76
C GLU A 159 -34.54 6.77 -17.65
N ALA A 160 -34.18 7.55 -16.62
CA ALA A 160 -33.35 7.10 -15.51
C ALA A 160 -34.03 6.04 -14.60
N LEU A 161 -35.37 5.97 -14.62
CA LEU A 161 -36.13 4.97 -13.86
C LEU A 161 -36.17 3.60 -14.57
N ARG A 162 -36.18 3.58 -15.91
CA ARG A 162 -36.17 2.35 -16.71
C ARG A 162 -34.83 1.62 -16.64
N ILE A 163 -33.71 2.35 -16.69
CA ILE A 163 -32.35 1.77 -16.64
C ILE A 163 -32.06 1.10 -15.28
N ARG A 164 -32.54 1.68 -14.17
CA ARG A 164 -32.40 1.05 -12.83
C ARG A 164 -33.17 -0.27 -12.71
N GLN A 165 -34.32 -0.39 -13.37
CA GLN A 165 -35.12 -1.62 -13.36
C GLN A 165 -34.48 -2.75 -14.19
N GLU A 166 -33.74 -2.42 -15.27
CA GLU A 166 -33.00 -3.42 -16.05
C GLU A 166 -31.72 -3.89 -15.33
N LEU A 167 -30.97 -3.00 -14.67
CA LEU A 167 -29.79 -3.37 -13.89
C LEU A 167 -30.11 -4.32 -12.72
N GLN A 168 -31.28 -4.17 -12.08
CA GLN A 168 -31.71 -5.09 -11.02
C GLN A 168 -32.07 -6.48 -11.57
N LYS A 169 -32.57 -6.60 -12.80
CA LYS A 169 -32.88 -7.90 -13.43
C LYS A 169 -31.62 -8.66 -13.85
N GLN A 170 -30.51 -7.98 -14.13
CA GLN A 170 -29.24 -8.64 -14.47
C GLN A 170 -28.47 -9.14 -13.22
N ALA A 171 -28.64 -8.49 -12.07
CA ALA A 171 -27.98 -8.88 -10.82
C ALA A 171 -28.46 -10.23 -10.24
N GLN A 172 -29.58 -10.77 -10.72
CA GLN A 172 -30.11 -12.07 -10.27
C GLN A 172 -29.56 -13.29 -11.03
N LYS A 173 -28.67 -13.09 -12.02
CA LYS A 173 -28.04 -14.18 -12.80
C LYS A 173 -26.59 -14.50 -12.42
N MET A 174 -26.02 -13.85 -11.39
CA MET A 174 -24.67 -14.16 -10.93
C MET A 174 -24.74 -15.16 -9.77
N ALA A 175 -24.72 -16.45 -10.14
CA ALA A 175 -24.33 -17.51 -9.21
C ALA A 175 -22.90 -17.21 -8.71
N ALA A 176 -22.69 -17.40 -7.41
CA ALA A 176 -21.41 -17.20 -6.75
C ALA A 176 -20.28 -17.98 -7.46
N PRO A 177 -19.07 -17.42 -7.61
CA PRO A 177 -17.95 -18.20 -8.10
C PRO A 177 -17.61 -19.28 -7.07
N GLN A 178 -17.72 -20.55 -7.47
CA GLN A 178 -17.09 -21.63 -6.72
C GLN A 178 -15.58 -21.54 -6.93
N PHE A 179 -14.89 -21.28 -5.84
CA PHE A 179 -13.43 -21.31 -5.76
C PHE A 179 -12.98 -22.78 -5.72
N ASN A 180 -12.48 -23.26 -6.85
CA ASN A 180 -11.81 -24.55 -6.95
C ASN A 180 -10.32 -24.25 -7.11
N ILE A 181 -9.51 -24.58 -6.09
CA ILE A 181 -8.07 -24.56 -6.21
C ILE A 181 -7.56 -25.99 -6.03
N ASP A 182 -7.10 -26.55 -7.14
CA ASP A 182 -5.99 -27.48 -7.15
C ASP A 182 -4.93 -26.99 -8.14
N ALA A 183 -3.67 -27.27 -7.79
CA ALA A 183 -2.40 -26.93 -8.47
C ALA A 183 -1.76 -25.54 -8.18
N SER A 184 -1.38 -25.27 -6.91
CA SER A 184 -0.28 -24.33 -6.55
C SER A 184 0.22 -24.54 -5.11
N LYS A 185 0.56 -25.79 -4.73
CA LYS A 185 0.85 -26.18 -3.33
C LYS A 185 2.13 -25.61 -2.70
N MET A 186 2.89 -24.75 -3.37
CA MET A 186 4.13 -24.17 -2.80
C MET A 186 4.15 -22.63 -2.80
N GLN A 187 3.50 -21.98 -3.77
CA GLN A 187 3.37 -20.51 -3.79
C GLN A 187 2.28 -20.01 -2.82
N ILE A 188 1.22 -20.81 -2.64
CA ILE A 188 0.13 -20.50 -1.70
C ILE A 188 0.61 -20.54 -0.24
N VAL A 189 1.58 -21.39 0.10
CA VAL A 189 2.12 -21.45 1.47
C VAL A 189 2.85 -20.16 1.83
N ALA A 190 3.68 -19.64 0.92
CA ALA A 190 4.40 -18.37 1.13
C ALA A 190 3.45 -17.15 1.15
N GLU A 191 2.43 -17.13 0.31
CA GLU A 191 1.43 -16.07 0.29
C GLU A 191 0.56 -16.09 1.56
N LEU A 192 0.12 -17.27 2.00
CA LEU A 192 -0.60 -17.46 3.26
C LEU A 192 0.27 -17.09 4.47
N GLU A 193 1.56 -17.40 4.46
CA GLU A 193 2.49 -16.99 5.53
C GLU A 193 2.55 -15.47 5.65
N ILE A 194 2.62 -14.73 4.53
CA ILE A 194 2.62 -13.26 4.52
C ILE A 194 1.27 -12.71 5.00
N GLU A 195 0.15 -13.27 4.53
CA GLU A 195 -1.19 -12.85 4.95
C GLU A 195 -1.40 -13.09 6.45
N MET A 196 -0.95 -14.22 6.98
CA MET A 196 -1.01 -14.55 8.41
C MET A 196 -0.13 -13.61 9.24
N MET A 197 1.10 -13.33 8.81
CA MET A 197 1.98 -12.39 9.52
C MET A 197 1.43 -10.97 9.52
N SER A 198 0.78 -10.55 8.41
CA SER A 198 0.11 -9.26 8.29
C SER A 198 -1.10 -9.16 9.23
N ASP A 199 -1.96 -10.19 9.29
CA ASP A 199 -3.10 -10.21 10.22
C ASP A 199 -2.64 -10.15 11.68
N MET A 200 -1.60 -10.91 12.03
CA MET A 200 -0.99 -10.86 13.36
C MET A 200 -0.51 -9.44 13.69
N TYR A 201 0.27 -8.81 12.80
CA TYR A 201 0.80 -7.46 13.02
C TYR A 201 -0.32 -6.43 13.18
N ASN A 202 -1.36 -6.50 12.35
CA ASN A 202 -2.51 -5.61 12.41
C ASN A 202 -3.28 -5.74 13.73
N ARG A 203 -3.51 -6.97 14.20
CA ARG A 203 -4.18 -7.23 15.48
C ARG A 203 -3.33 -6.77 16.66
N MET A 204 -2.04 -7.06 16.63
CA MET A 204 -1.07 -6.65 17.65
C MET A 204 -1.02 -5.12 17.77
N THR A 205 -0.80 -4.42 16.65
CA THR A 205 -0.71 -2.96 16.60
C THR A 205 -1.98 -2.31 17.13
N ARG A 206 -3.16 -2.77 16.70
CA ARG A 206 -4.45 -2.25 17.21
C ARG A 206 -4.63 -2.51 18.71
N ALA A 207 -4.23 -3.68 19.20
CA ALA A 207 -4.33 -4.02 20.61
C ALA A 207 -3.40 -3.16 21.47
N CYS A 208 -2.14 -3.01 21.06
CA CYS A 208 -1.15 -2.25 21.81
C CYS A 208 -1.40 -0.74 21.74
N GLN A 209 -1.77 -0.20 20.57
CA GLN A 209 -2.17 1.20 20.46
C GLN A 209 -3.36 1.51 21.38
N ARG A 210 -4.39 0.66 21.41
CA ARG A 210 -5.56 0.87 22.28
C ARG A 210 -5.22 0.81 23.78
N LYS A 211 -4.24 -0.02 24.16
CA LYS A 211 -3.85 -0.21 25.58
C LYS A 211 -2.87 0.85 26.08
N CYS A 212 -1.97 1.31 25.21
CA CYS A 212 -0.85 2.14 25.61
C CYS A 212 -1.00 3.61 25.21
N ILE A 213 -1.78 3.91 24.17
CA ILE A 213 -1.93 5.28 23.66
C ILE A 213 -3.31 5.82 24.03
N PRO A 214 -3.40 6.93 24.81
CA PRO A 214 -4.67 7.53 25.16
C PRO A 214 -5.35 8.15 23.93
N LYS A 215 -6.69 8.16 23.92
CA LYS A 215 -7.47 8.76 22.82
C LYS A 215 -7.23 10.27 22.65
N LYS A 216 -6.80 10.94 23.71
CA LYS A 216 -6.46 12.37 23.70
C LYS A 216 -4.94 12.50 23.63
N TYR A 217 -4.45 12.78 22.44
CA TYR A 217 -3.04 13.06 22.19
C TYR A 217 -2.69 14.44 22.74
N LYS A 218 -1.70 14.51 23.63
CA LYS A 218 -1.14 15.78 24.11
C LYS A 218 0.06 16.22 23.28
N ASP A 219 0.88 15.26 22.87
CA ASP A 219 2.16 15.48 22.18
C ASP A 219 2.23 14.63 20.90
N SER A 220 3.04 15.07 19.94
CA SER A 220 3.27 14.35 18.67
C SER A 220 4.25 13.19 18.79
N GLU A 221 4.97 13.10 19.91
CA GLU A 221 5.94 12.05 20.19
C GLU A 221 5.45 11.14 21.31
N LEU A 222 5.91 9.89 21.30
CA LEU A 222 5.66 8.93 22.37
C LEU A 222 6.38 9.42 23.64
N SER A 223 5.61 9.60 24.71
CA SER A 223 6.18 9.78 26.04
C SER A 223 6.93 8.51 26.47
N LYS A 224 7.89 8.67 27.40
CA LYS A 224 8.63 7.53 27.97
C LYS A 224 7.72 6.42 28.51
N GLY A 225 6.56 6.81 29.09
CA GLY A 225 5.58 5.85 29.60
C GLY A 225 4.89 5.07 28.49
N GLU A 226 4.51 5.73 27.40
CA GLU A 226 3.88 5.09 26.24
C GLU A 226 4.84 4.16 25.51
N ALA A 227 6.09 4.58 25.30
CA ALA A 227 7.12 3.76 24.67
C ALA A 227 7.35 2.45 25.46
N VAL A 228 7.59 2.55 26.77
CA VAL A 228 7.80 1.38 27.63
C VAL A 228 6.54 0.50 27.72
N CYS A 229 5.33 1.09 27.66
CA CYS A 229 4.09 0.33 27.60
C CYS A 229 4.00 -0.48 26.31
N ILE A 230 4.30 0.12 25.16
CA ILE A 230 4.27 -0.52 23.85
C ILE A 230 5.24 -1.71 23.83
N ASP A 231 6.48 -1.54 24.29
CA ASP A 231 7.48 -2.63 24.33
C ASP A 231 6.99 -3.83 25.15
N ARG A 232 6.45 -3.57 26.35
CA ARG A 232 5.88 -4.62 27.21
C ARG A 232 4.63 -5.25 26.60
N CYS A 233 3.80 -4.47 25.91
CA CYS A 233 2.60 -4.97 25.26
C CYS A 233 2.95 -5.94 24.12
N VAL A 234 3.88 -5.55 23.24
CA VAL A 234 4.35 -6.38 22.12
C VAL A 234 4.97 -7.67 22.64
N ALA A 235 5.85 -7.59 23.63
CA ALA A 235 6.47 -8.77 24.24
C ALA A 235 5.43 -9.76 24.80
N LYS A 236 4.42 -9.26 25.53
CA LYS A 236 3.33 -10.10 26.05
C LYS A 236 2.43 -10.65 24.94
N TYR A 237 2.16 -9.87 23.90
CA TYR A 237 1.33 -10.31 22.78
C TYR A 237 1.97 -11.51 22.06
N LEU A 238 3.26 -11.42 21.76
CA LEU A 238 4.01 -12.49 21.10
C LEU A 238 4.12 -13.75 21.98
N ASP A 239 4.37 -13.61 23.28
CA ASP A 239 4.39 -14.75 24.22
C ASP A 239 3.04 -15.48 24.27
N ILE A 240 1.92 -14.75 24.29
CA ILE A 240 0.59 -15.34 24.24
C ILE A 240 0.30 -15.96 22.86
N HIS A 241 0.70 -15.29 21.78
CA HIS A 241 0.52 -15.80 20.42
C HIS A 241 1.26 -17.15 20.22
N ASP A 242 2.49 -17.28 20.71
CA ASP A 242 3.27 -18.53 20.67
C ASP A 242 2.57 -19.66 21.47
N LYS A 243 2.12 -19.36 22.70
CA LYS A 243 1.39 -20.33 23.54
C LYS A 243 0.09 -20.80 22.89
N ILE A 244 -0.66 -19.89 22.28
CA ILE A 244 -1.88 -20.21 21.53
C ILE A 244 -1.53 -21.07 20.31
N GLY A 245 -0.48 -20.73 19.55
CA GLY A 245 -0.02 -21.50 18.40
C GLY A 245 0.34 -22.95 18.77
N LYS A 246 1.06 -23.15 19.88
CA LYS A 246 1.40 -24.49 20.41
C LYS A 246 0.14 -25.29 20.78
N LYS A 247 -0.83 -24.64 21.43
CA LYS A 247 -2.08 -25.30 21.83
C LYS A 247 -2.93 -25.66 20.61
N LEU A 248 -3.05 -24.75 19.63
CA LEU A 248 -3.79 -24.99 18.39
C LEU A 248 -3.19 -26.16 17.61
N THR A 249 -1.86 -26.21 17.47
CA THR A 249 -1.14 -27.33 16.82
C THR A 249 -1.42 -28.67 17.53
N THR A 250 -1.49 -28.65 18.86
CA THR A 250 -1.81 -29.86 19.64
C THR A 250 -3.25 -30.32 19.38
N LEU A 251 -4.20 -29.38 19.34
CA LEU A 251 -5.60 -29.69 19.06
C LEU A 251 -5.79 -30.22 17.64
N SER A 252 -5.13 -29.64 16.63
CA SER A 252 -5.20 -30.13 15.25
C SER A 252 -4.73 -31.59 15.10
N LYS A 253 -3.68 -31.99 15.84
CA LYS A 253 -3.24 -33.39 15.86
C LYS A 253 -4.28 -34.31 16.49
N GLN A 254 -4.93 -33.87 17.57
CA GLN A 254 -5.99 -34.64 18.23
C GLN A 254 -7.23 -34.78 17.33
N ASP A 255 -7.58 -33.73 16.59
CA ASP A 255 -8.70 -33.75 15.63
C ASP A 255 -8.41 -34.66 14.44
N GLU A 256 -7.17 -34.65 13.91
CA GLU A 256 -6.73 -35.60 12.86
C GLU A 256 -6.81 -37.06 13.34
N GLU A 257 -6.35 -37.35 14.56
CA GLU A 257 -6.44 -38.69 15.14
C GLU A 257 -7.90 -39.13 15.36
N THR A 258 -8.75 -38.21 15.82
CA THR A 258 -10.17 -38.48 16.04
C THR A 258 -10.90 -38.71 14.72
N ALA A 259 -10.59 -37.92 13.69
CA ALA A 259 -11.13 -38.09 12.35
C ALA A 259 -10.71 -39.43 11.71
N LYS A 260 -9.44 -39.84 11.86
CA LYS A 260 -8.97 -41.15 11.39
C LYS A 260 -9.70 -42.30 12.07
N LYS A 261 -9.84 -42.26 13.40
CA LYS A 261 -10.58 -43.28 14.16
C LYS A 261 -12.04 -43.36 13.75
N LEU A 262 -12.68 -42.21 13.47
CA LEU A 262 -14.06 -42.17 12.99
C LEU A 262 -14.19 -42.76 11.58
N MET A 263 -13.25 -42.47 10.68
CA MET A 263 -13.21 -43.05 9.33
C MET A 263 -13.02 -44.58 9.37
N GLU A 264 -12.11 -45.09 10.21
CA GLU A 264 -11.88 -46.52 10.39
C GLU A 264 -13.11 -47.24 10.94
N GLN A 265 -13.81 -46.63 11.91
CA GLN A 265 -15.06 -47.19 12.46
C GLN A 265 -16.18 -47.27 11.40
N GLN A 266 -16.29 -46.26 10.53
CA GLN A 266 -17.27 -46.29 9.43
C GLN A 266 -16.96 -47.39 8.40
N GLN A 267 -15.68 -47.59 8.07
CA GLN A 267 -15.25 -48.66 7.18
C GLN A 267 -15.55 -50.05 7.75
N GLN A 268 -15.27 -50.26 9.04
CA GLN A 268 -15.57 -51.53 9.71
C GLN A 268 -17.08 -51.81 9.80
N GLN A 269 -17.91 -50.78 10.01
CA GLN A 269 -19.37 -50.92 10.02
C GLN A 269 -19.93 -51.27 8.63
N GLN A 270 -19.37 -50.69 7.56
CA GLN A 270 -19.73 -51.04 6.17
C GLN A 270 -19.33 -52.49 5.84
N GLU A 271 -18.14 -52.92 6.28
CA GLU A 271 -17.67 -54.29 6.06
C GLU A 271 -18.50 -55.33 6.83
N ALA A 272 -18.94 -54.99 8.05
CA ALA A 272 -19.82 -55.83 8.86
C ALA A 272 -21.23 -55.98 8.26
N SER A 273 -21.77 -54.90 7.69
CA SER A 273 -23.08 -54.93 7.01
C SER A 273 -23.03 -55.71 5.68
N LEU A 274 -21.90 -55.70 4.96
CA LEU A 274 -21.69 -56.54 3.77
C LEU A 274 -21.63 -58.05 4.09
N LYS A 275 -21.00 -58.42 5.22
CA LYS A 275 -20.92 -59.82 5.68
C LYS A 275 -22.26 -60.33 6.22
N SER A 276 -23.09 -59.47 6.80
CA SER A 276 -24.45 -59.81 7.24
C SER A 276 -25.41 -60.09 6.07
N GLY A 277 -25.25 -59.43 4.92
CA GLY A 277 -26.09 -59.65 3.74
C GLY A 277 -25.86 -60.97 3.02
N SER A 278 -24.68 -61.59 3.18
CA SER A 278 -24.31 -62.83 2.47
C SER A 278 -24.86 -64.12 3.10
N ASN A 279 -25.47 -64.05 4.30
CA ASN A 279 -26.05 -65.22 4.99
C ASN A 279 -27.58 -65.38 4.76
N VAL A 280 -28.21 -64.52 3.95
CA VAL A 280 -29.64 -64.61 3.62
C VAL A 280 -29.89 -65.34 2.29
N GLN A 281 -28.84 -65.66 1.53
CA GLN A 281 -28.96 -66.23 0.17
C GLN A 281 -28.61 -67.73 0.05
N LEU A 282 -28.49 -68.45 1.17
CA LEU A 282 -28.33 -69.91 1.20
C LEU A 282 -29.38 -70.52 2.16
N LYS A 283 -30.65 -70.51 1.73
CA LYS A 283 -31.68 -71.41 2.22
C LYS A 283 -32.67 -71.72 1.10
#